data_AF-A0A935XBK9-F1
#
_entry.id   AF-A0A935XBK9-F1
#
_cell.length_a   1.000
_cell.length_b   1.000
_cell.length_c   1.000
_cell.angle_alpha   90.00
_cell.angle_beta   90.00
_cell.angle_gamma   90.00
#
_symmetry.space_group_name_H-M   'P 1'
#
loop_
_entity.id
_entity.type
_entity.pdbx_description
1 polymer ?
#
loop_
_entity_poly.entity_id
_entity_poly.type
_entity_poly.pdbx_seq_one_letter_code
_entity_poly.pdbx_strand_id
1 'polypeptide(L)'
;MGVAVCGCGRCDVEGLVFRGGQHGIGAANGADSDGVVLNDIVAIGNSHSGVAMDTSNDAWTVVGSRFESNSSYGLWSRSMDAVFEGNTFVGNGEGLHSAGVRTRIVGNEAFANNSWGFSVGGSGGVANRVLVEDNVAVGNRHGIALSGNAVLGSGNRTWSNNFNGLGVYDAAVAQWNDVWNNGHGVDASNATVRENVVYGNRGDGIGQWSSRIESNRVYDNAGIGINGVYGW
;
A
#
# COMPACT_ATOMS: atom_id res chain seq x y z
N MET A 1 9.08 22.90 -8.53
CA MET A 1 8.47 23.52 -7.34
C MET A 1 7.17 22.79 -7.04
N GLY A 2 7.11 22.03 -5.95
CA GLY A 2 5.84 21.58 -5.38
C GLY A 2 5.26 22.69 -4.50
N VAL A 3 3.95 22.73 -4.33
CA VAL A 3 3.32 23.64 -3.36
C VAL A 3 3.68 23.10 -1.97
N ALA A 4 4.49 23.85 -1.22
CA ALA A 4 4.69 23.61 0.20
C ALA A 4 3.41 24.05 0.91
N VAL A 5 2.63 23.08 1.41
CA VAL A 5 1.44 23.38 2.19
C VAL A 5 1.86 23.41 3.66
N CYS A 6 1.99 24.65 4.17
CA CYS A 6 1.98 25.04 5.57
C CYS A 6 3.20 24.70 6.44
N GLY A 7 4.03 25.72 6.70
CA GLY A 7 5.18 25.65 7.61
C GLY A 7 4.88 25.96 9.08
N CYS A 8 3.66 25.71 9.61
CA CYS A 8 3.35 25.82 11.05
C CYS A 8 1.90 25.45 11.47
N GLY A 9 1.26 24.42 10.90
CA GLY A 9 -0.02 23.90 11.45
C GLY A 9 -0.94 23.14 10.48
N ARG A 10 -2.09 22.69 11.02
CA ARG A 10 -3.18 21.99 10.30
C ARG A 10 -3.68 22.83 9.12
N CYS A 11 -3.67 22.23 7.94
CA CYS A 11 -4.18 22.82 6.72
C CYS A 11 -5.11 21.85 6.01
N ASP A 12 -6.30 22.32 5.66
CA ASP A 12 -7.30 21.56 4.92
C ASP A 12 -7.28 22.02 3.44
N VAL A 13 -7.05 21.09 2.51
CA VAL A 13 -7.03 21.35 1.06
C VAL A 13 -8.09 20.48 0.39
N GLU A 14 -8.95 21.09 -0.43
CA GLU A 14 -10.11 20.40 -1.01
C GLU A 14 -10.36 20.77 -2.48
N GLY A 15 -10.69 19.76 -3.31
CA GLY A 15 -11.20 19.96 -4.67
C GLY A 15 -10.22 20.56 -5.69
N LEU A 16 -8.92 20.59 -5.36
CA LEU A 16 -7.87 21.17 -6.21
C LEU A 16 -7.17 20.12 -7.08
N VAL A 17 -6.69 20.56 -8.25
CA VAL A 17 -5.88 19.75 -9.17
C VAL A 17 -4.41 20.22 -9.15
N PHE A 18 -3.50 19.33 -8.80
CA PHE A 18 -2.05 19.56 -8.78
C PHE A 18 -1.38 18.81 -9.94
N ARG A 19 -0.69 19.53 -10.82
CA ARG A 19 -0.09 18.97 -12.05
C ARG A 19 1.23 19.58 -12.44
N GLY A 20 2.09 18.79 -13.08
CA GLY A 20 3.33 19.24 -13.73
C GLY A 20 4.46 19.66 -12.78
N GLY A 21 4.29 19.49 -11.47
CA GLY A 21 5.33 19.71 -10.47
C GLY A 21 6.25 18.49 -10.35
N GLN A 22 7.31 18.63 -9.54
CA GLN A 22 8.07 17.45 -9.08
C GLN A 22 7.22 16.63 -8.12
N HIS A 23 6.67 17.31 -7.12
CA HIS A 23 5.59 16.82 -6.27
C HIS A 23 4.39 17.74 -6.48
N GLY A 24 3.16 17.20 -6.50
CA GLY A 24 1.95 18.03 -6.49
C GLY A 24 1.87 18.81 -5.18
N ILE A 25 1.88 18.08 -4.06
CA ILE A 25 2.05 18.60 -2.70
C ILE A 25 3.24 17.88 -2.06
N GLY A 26 4.07 18.61 -1.32
CA GLY A 26 5.24 18.05 -0.66
C GLY A 26 5.52 18.68 0.70
N ALA A 27 5.80 17.84 1.68
CA ALA A 27 6.37 18.23 2.98
C ALA A 27 7.73 17.54 3.15
N ALA A 28 8.78 18.35 3.26
CA ALA A 28 10.15 17.88 3.41
C ALA A 28 10.44 17.50 4.87
N ASN A 29 11.54 16.77 5.09
CA ASN A 29 12.02 16.50 6.44
C ASN A 29 12.32 17.81 7.18
N GLY A 30 11.83 17.94 8.42
CA GLY A 30 11.93 19.13 9.25
C GLY A 30 10.94 20.25 8.91
N ALA A 31 9.95 20.01 8.05
CA ALA A 31 8.94 21.02 7.72
C ALA A 31 7.89 21.20 8.83
N ASP A 32 7.73 20.21 9.74
CA ASP A 32 6.78 20.25 10.86
C ASP A 32 5.33 20.50 10.37
N SER A 33 5.01 19.99 9.18
CA SER A 33 3.69 20.12 8.58
C SER A 33 2.77 19.06 9.16
N ASP A 34 2.40 19.16 10.43
CA ASP A 34 1.58 18.15 11.09
C ASP A 34 0.08 18.39 10.90
N GLY A 35 -0.70 17.29 10.89
CA GLY A 35 -2.15 17.35 10.91
C GLY A 35 -2.79 17.89 9.63
N VAL A 36 -2.10 17.85 8.50
CA VAL A 36 -2.63 18.29 7.20
C VAL A 36 -3.73 17.35 6.73
N VAL A 37 -4.82 17.91 6.21
CA VAL A 37 -5.94 17.17 5.64
C VAL A 37 -6.07 17.49 4.16
N LEU A 38 -6.06 16.46 3.34
CA LEU A 38 -6.32 16.53 1.91
C LEU A 38 -7.62 15.76 1.63
N ASN A 39 -8.64 16.45 1.13
CA ASN A 39 -9.92 15.84 0.79
C ASN A 39 -10.23 16.05 -0.69
N ASP A 40 -10.65 15.00 -1.40
CA ASP A 40 -11.12 15.10 -2.79
C ASP A 40 -10.18 15.88 -3.73
N ILE A 41 -8.86 15.77 -3.54
CA ILE A 41 -7.88 16.39 -4.44
C ILE A 41 -7.55 15.49 -5.62
N VAL A 42 -6.99 16.07 -6.68
CA VAL A 42 -6.43 15.32 -7.81
C VAL A 42 -4.97 15.69 -8.00
N ALA A 43 -4.06 14.72 -7.89
CA ALA A 43 -2.64 14.91 -8.19
C ALA A 43 -2.25 14.10 -9.42
N ILE A 44 -1.96 14.80 -10.53
CA ILE A 44 -1.81 14.17 -11.86
C ILE A 44 -0.52 14.58 -12.58
N GLY A 45 0.16 13.62 -13.17
CA GLY A 45 1.26 13.88 -14.12
C GLY A 45 2.45 14.60 -13.51
N ASN A 46 2.71 14.41 -12.21
CA ASN A 46 3.89 14.98 -11.57
C ASN A 46 5.13 14.14 -11.88
N SER A 47 6.29 14.81 -11.96
CA SER A 47 7.54 14.17 -12.38
C SER A 47 8.15 13.26 -11.31
N HIS A 48 7.55 13.18 -10.11
CA HIS A 48 7.90 12.22 -9.07
C HIS A 48 6.66 11.71 -8.32
N SER A 49 6.06 12.51 -7.43
CA SER A 49 4.91 12.09 -6.61
C SER A 49 3.68 12.98 -6.77
N GLY A 50 2.49 12.44 -6.59
CA GLY A 50 1.29 13.27 -6.40
C GLY A 50 1.35 14.02 -5.08
N VAL A 51 1.43 13.28 -3.97
CA VAL A 51 1.71 13.81 -2.62
C VAL A 51 2.95 13.13 -2.05
N ALA A 52 3.82 13.91 -1.39
CA ALA A 52 5.00 13.41 -0.69
C ALA A 52 5.06 13.96 0.74
N MET A 53 5.18 13.07 1.72
CA MET A 53 5.35 13.40 3.14
C MET A 53 6.61 12.69 3.65
N ASP A 54 7.70 13.42 3.88
CA ASP A 54 8.88 12.83 4.50
C ASP A 54 8.69 12.74 6.03
N THR A 55 9.67 12.15 6.71
CA THR A 55 9.69 12.06 8.19
C THR A 55 9.49 13.42 8.85
N SER A 56 8.98 13.44 10.09
CA SER A 56 8.62 14.65 10.89
C SER A 56 7.43 15.47 10.37
N ASN A 57 6.59 14.86 9.54
CA ASN A 57 5.31 15.44 9.14
C ASN A 57 4.24 14.40 9.46
N ASP A 58 3.61 14.51 10.61
CA ASP A 58 2.81 13.47 11.23
C ASP A 58 1.31 13.78 11.19
N ALA A 59 0.48 12.75 11.39
CA ALA A 59 -0.98 12.84 11.46
C ALA A 59 -1.67 13.40 10.19
N TRP A 60 -1.11 13.14 9.00
CA TRP A 60 -1.77 13.53 7.75
C TRP A 60 -3.01 12.69 7.47
N THR A 61 -4.08 13.33 7.01
CA THR A 61 -5.31 12.66 6.57
C THR A 61 -5.51 12.91 5.08
N VAL A 62 -5.58 11.87 4.27
CA VAL A 62 -5.83 11.95 2.82
C VAL A 62 -7.03 11.07 2.48
N VAL A 63 -8.12 11.69 2.06
CA VAL A 63 -9.41 11.03 1.87
C VAL A 63 -10.00 11.37 0.51
N GLY A 64 -10.67 10.40 -0.12
CA GLY A 64 -11.45 10.60 -1.35
C GLY A 64 -10.65 11.10 -2.55
N SER A 65 -9.32 11.08 -2.47
CA SER A 65 -8.43 11.76 -3.40
C SER A 65 -7.99 10.84 -4.54
N ARG A 66 -7.62 11.44 -5.67
CA ARG A 66 -7.17 10.74 -6.88
C ARG A 66 -5.72 11.06 -7.22
N PHE A 67 -4.94 10.00 -7.45
CA PHE A 67 -3.53 10.08 -7.81
C PHE A 67 -3.30 9.38 -9.15
N GLU A 68 -2.91 10.13 -10.16
CA GLU A 68 -2.92 9.63 -11.54
C GLU A 68 -1.63 9.94 -12.31
N SER A 69 -1.09 8.93 -12.99
CA SER A 69 0.01 9.12 -13.95
C SER A 69 1.23 9.86 -13.39
N ASN A 70 1.51 9.74 -12.09
CA ASN A 70 2.72 10.29 -11.49
C ASN A 70 3.89 9.32 -11.73
N SER A 71 5.06 9.85 -12.08
CA SER A 71 6.16 9.03 -12.60
C SER A 71 6.65 7.95 -11.62
N SER A 72 6.61 8.25 -10.31
CA SER A 72 7.16 7.40 -9.26
C SER A 72 6.07 6.94 -8.29
N TYR A 73 5.39 7.86 -7.60
CA TYR A 73 4.39 7.49 -6.58
C TYR A 73 3.09 8.27 -6.77
N GLY A 74 1.93 7.66 -6.57
CA GLY A 74 0.71 8.42 -6.35
C GLY A 74 0.82 9.19 -5.04
N LEU A 75 0.98 8.45 -3.94
CA LEU A 75 1.24 8.98 -2.60
C LEU A 75 2.48 8.32 -2.00
N TRP A 76 3.41 9.12 -1.50
CA TRP A 76 4.59 8.65 -0.79
C TRP A 76 4.60 9.24 0.62
N SER A 77 4.65 8.39 1.64
CA SER A 77 4.58 8.83 3.03
C SER A 77 5.52 8.07 3.95
N ARG A 78 6.20 8.84 4.80
CA ARG A 78 6.88 8.36 6.03
C ARG A 78 6.26 8.96 7.29
N SER A 79 5.07 9.55 7.16
CA SER A 79 4.29 10.18 8.22
C SER A 79 3.81 9.13 9.24
N MET A 80 3.98 9.39 10.52
CA MET A 80 3.34 8.58 11.57
C MET A 80 1.88 9.01 11.76
N ASP A 81 1.04 8.11 12.28
CA ASP A 81 -0.36 8.42 12.61
C ASP A 81 -1.20 8.91 11.40
N ALA A 82 -0.76 8.60 10.18
CA ALA A 82 -1.45 9.03 8.97
C ALA A 82 -2.70 8.18 8.68
N VAL A 83 -3.67 8.78 7.98
CA VAL A 83 -4.91 8.13 7.54
C VAL A 83 -5.05 8.31 6.04
N PHE A 84 -5.08 7.21 5.30
CA PHE A 84 -5.29 7.18 3.86
C PHE A 84 -6.55 6.35 3.57
N GLU A 85 -7.65 7.02 3.24
CA GLU A 85 -8.96 6.37 3.12
C GLU A 85 -9.70 6.68 1.82
N GLY A 86 -10.26 5.66 1.16
CA GLY A 86 -11.13 5.86 -0.01
C GLY A 86 -10.47 6.54 -1.21
N ASN A 87 -9.14 6.48 -1.33
CA ASN A 87 -8.40 7.11 -2.42
C ASN A 87 -8.28 6.19 -3.64
N THR A 88 -8.08 6.79 -4.82
CA THR A 88 -7.84 6.07 -6.07
C THR A 88 -6.43 6.34 -6.61
N PHE A 89 -5.68 5.28 -6.90
CA PHE A 89 -4.32 5.32 -7.43
C PHE A 89 -4.23 4.63 -8.79
N VAL A 90 -4.01 5.39 -9.86
CA VAL A 90 -4.03 4.86 -11.23
C VAL A 90 -2.84 5.29 -12.09
N GLY A 91 -2.22 4.33 -12.78
CA GLY A 91 -1.21 4.64 -13.80
C GLY A 91 0.09 5.24 -13.23
N ASN A 92 0.32 5.15 -11.92
CA ASN A 92 1.54 5.67 -11.31
C ASN A 92 2.69 4.65 -11.42
N GLY A 93 3.91 5.06 -11.08
CA GLY A 93 5.01 4.12 -10.83
C GLY A 93 4.60 3.08 -9.78
N GLU A 94 4.23 3.55 -8.60
CA GLU A 94 3.63 2.83 -7.47
C GLU A 94 2.42 3.63 -7.00
N GLY A 95 1.32 2.96 -6.61
CA GLY A 95 0.12 3.67 -6.19
C GLY A 95 0.36 4.43 -4.89
N LEU A 96 0.59 3.69 -3.81
CA LEU A 96 0.88 4.23 -2.49
C LEU A 96 2.10 3.55 -1.87
N HIS A 97 3.02 4.37 -1.38
CA HIS A 97 4.13 3.96 -0.54
C HIS A 97 3.95 4.54 0.86
N SER A 98 3.91 3.70 1.90
CA SER A 98 3.88 4.13 3.29
C SER A 98 4.89 3.38 4.14
N ALA A 99 5.69 4.09 4.93
CA ALA A 99 6.65 3.49 5.86
C ALA A 99 6.51 4.01 7.30
N GLY A 100 5.45 4.77 7.58
CA GLY A 100 5.16 5.32 8.90
C GLY A 100 4.33 4.37 9.76
N VAL A 101 4.58 4.40 11.07
CA VAL A 101 3.86 3.58 12.06
C VAL A 101 2.51 4.18 12.45
N ARG A 102 1.61 3.34 12.99
CA ARG A 102 0.24 3.74 13.39
C ARG A 102 -0.63 4.27 12.24
N THR A 103 -0.17 4.10 11.00
CA THR A 103 -0.89 4.49 9.79
C THR A 103 -2.10 3.59 9.57
N ARG A 104 -3.22 4.18 9.13
CA ARG A 104 -4.42 3.47 8.66
C ARG A 104 -4.58 3.66 7.15
N ILE A 105 -4.65 2.57 6.41
CA ILE A 105 -4.81 2.54 4.95
C ILE A 105 -6.06 1.73 4.65
N VAL A 106 -7.18 2.40 4.40
CA VAL A 106 -8.51 1.75 4.41
C VAL A 106 -9.29 2.03 3.14
N GLY A 107 -9.87 0.99 2.53
CA GLY A 107 -10.84 1.16 1.44
C GLY A 107 -10.33 1.88 0.20
N ASN A 108 -9.01 1.87 -0.05
CA ASN A 108 -8.41 2.50 -1.22
C ASN A 108 -8.43 1.56 -2.42
N GLU A 109 -8.36 2.12 -3.63
CA GLU A 109 -8.29 1.38 -4.88
C GLU A 109 -7.02 1.72 -5.66
N ALA A 110 -6.24 0.72 -6.06
CA ALA A 110 -5.05 0.89 -6.89
C ALA A 110 -5.12 0.01 -8.14
N PHE A 111 -4.98 0.62 -9.33
CA PHE A 111 -5.00 -0.11 -10.58
C PHE A 111 -4.10 0.44 -11.67
N ALA A 112 -3.64 -0.43 -12.57
CA ALA A 112 -2.78 -0.08 -13.70
C ALA A 112 -1.48 0.64 -13.30
N ASN A 113 -0.99 0.46 -12.07
CA ASN A 113 0.31 1.00 -11.65
C ASN A 113 1.45 0.08 -12.12
N ASN A 114 2.61 0.68 -12.44
CA ASN A 114 3.74 -0.01 -13.08
C ASN A 114 4.55 -0.91 -12.11
N SER A 115 4.30 -0.79 -10.81
CA SER A 115 4.94 -1.52 -9.71
C SER A 115 3.85 -2.08 -8.76
N TRP A 116 3.96 -1.82 -7.47
CA TRP A 116 2.95 -2.16 -6.48
C TRP A 116 1.73 -1.22 -6.56
N GLY A 117 0.54 -1.76 -6.30
CA GLY A 117 -0.62 -0.92 -5.97
C GLY A 117 -0.39 -0.23 -4.63
N PHE A 118 0.01 -1.00 -3.62
CA PHE A 118 0.35 -0.51 -2.29
C PHE A 118 1.62 -1.17 -1.76
N SER A 119 2.56 -0.39 -1.23
CA SER A 119 3.73 -0.89 -0.50
C SER A 119 3.73 -0.28 0.89
N VAL A 120 3.60 -1.13 1.90
CA VAL A 120 3.37 -0.69 3.28
C VAL A 120 4.38 -1.35 4.21
N GLY A 121 5.17 -0.50 4.86
CA GLY A 121 6.18 -0.84 5.85
C GLY A 121 5.77 -0.37 7.25
N GLY A 122 6.14 -1.14 8.27
CA GLY A 122 5.95 -0.71 9.66
C GLY A 122 6.68 -1.61 10.66
N SER A 123 7.48 -0.99 11.52
CA SER A 123 8.24 -1.70 12.56
C SER A 123 7.92 -1.19 13.96
N GLY A 124 7.94 -2.10 14.93
CA GLY A 124 7.73 -1.78 16.35
C GLY A 124 6.79 -2.74 17.06
N GLY A 125 6.35 -2.36 18.27
CA GLY A 125 5.40 -3.15 19.06
C GLY A 125 3.97 -3.01 18.55
N VAL A 126 3.02 -3.68 19.22
CA VAL A 126 1.57 -3.60 18.91
C VAL A 126 1.05 -2.15 18.96
N ALA A 127 1.64 -1.28 19.78
CA ALA A 127 1.30 0.15 19.82
C ALA A 127 1.63 0.92 18.53
N ASN A 128 2.50 0.36 17.67
CA ASN A 128 2.90 0.94 16.39
C ASN A 128 2.17 0.30 15.19
N ARG A 129 1.11 -0.46 15.45
CA ARG A 129 0.38 -1.23 14.44
C ARG A 129 -0.03 -0.36 13.25
N VAL A 130 0.41 -0.76 12.05
CA VAL A 130 -0.09 -0.25 10.78
C VAL A 130 -1.22 -1.17 10.31
N LEU A 131 -2.31 -0.57 9.88
CA LEU A 131 -3.52 -1.27 9.42
C LEU A 131 -3.71 -1.03 7.93
N VAL A 132 -3.79 -2.12 7.16
CA VAL A 132 -4.08 -2.10 5.72
C VAL A 132 -5.37 -2.90 5.50
N GLU A 133 -6.50 -2.21 5.44
CA GLU A 133 -7.82 -2.82 5.57
C GLU A 133 -8.71 -2.55 4.35
N ASP A 134 -9.39 -3.58 3.84
CA ASP A 134 -10.44 -3.45 2.82
C ASP A 134 -10.02 -2.74 1.52
N ASN A 135 -8.71 -2.75 1.20
CA ASN A 135 -8.20 -2.14 -0.03
C ASN A 135 -8.35 -3.09 -1.23
N VAL A 136 -8.38 -2.48 -2.42
CA VAL A 136 -8.47 -3.17 -3.70
C VAL A 136 -7.21 -2.88 -4.52
N ALA A 137 -6.49 -3.92 -4.92
CA ALA A 137 -5.36 -3.80 -5.85
C ALA A 137 -5.56 -4.69 -7.08
N VAL A 138 -5.81 -4.08 -8.24
CA VAL A 138 -6.16 -4.78 -9.47
C VAL A 138 -5.34 -4.35 -10.68
N GLY A 139 -4.85 -5.31 -11.47
CA GLY A 139 -4.22 -4.98 -12.76
C GLY A 139 -2.93 -4.16 -12.64
N ASN A 140 -2.25 -4.20 -11.50
CA ASN A 140 -0.92 -3.62 -11.31
C ASN A 140 0.16 -4.64 -11.69
N ARG A 141 1.44 -4.25 -11.66
CA ARG A 141 2.52 -5.23 -11.73
C ARG A 141 2.47 -6.18 -10.52
N HIS A 142 2.32 -5.64 -9.32
CA HIS A 142 2.09 -6.38 -8.08
C HIS A 142 0.93 -5.74 -7.29
N GLY A 143 0.19 -6.52 -6.50
CA GLY A 143 -0.95 -6.00 -5.73
C GLY A 143 -0.52 -5.20 -4.51
N ILE A 144 -0.51 -5.85 -3.34
CA ILE A 144 -0.18 -5.21 -2.04
C ILE A 144 1.08 -5.86 -1.47
N ALA A 145 2.04 -5.05 -1.00
CA ALA A 145 3.16 -5.50 -0.18
C ALA A 145 2.98 -5.04 1.27
N LEU A 146 3.10 -5.99 2.20
CA LEU A 146 3.07 -5.79 3.65
C LEU A 146 4.44 -6.19 4.19
N SER A 147 5.17 -5.29 4.83
CA SER A 147 6.50 -5.58 5.40
C SER A 147 6.64 -5.02 6.81
N GLY A 148 7.09 -5.87 7.72
CA GLY A 148 7.46 -5.47 9.07
C GLY A 148 6.49 -5.96 10.14
N ASN A 149 7.04 -6.16 11.34
CA ASN A 149 6.38 -6.85 12.45
C ASN A 149 5.18 -6.08 13.05
N ALA A 150 5.02 -4.81 12.67
CA ALA A 150 3.88 -4.00 13.08
C ALA A 150 2.80 -3.88 11.98
N VAL A 151 2.93 -4.56 10.83
CA VAL A 151 1.94 -4.47 9.74
C VAL A 151 0.89 -5.59 9.83
N LEU A 152 -0.38 -5.21 9.76
CA LEU A 152 -1.51 -6.12 9.61
C LEU A 152 -2.32 -5.74 8.36
N GLY A 153 -2.37 -6.66 7.39
CA GLY A 153 -3.26 -6.57 6.25
C GLY A 153 -4.49 -7.46 6.42
N SER A 154 -5.68 -6.86 6.41
CA SER A 154 -6.94 -7.58 6.62
C SER A 154 -8.01 -7.22 5.60
N GLY A 155 -8.78 -8.19 5.09
CA GLY A 155 -9.94 -7.89 4.23
C GLY A 155 -9.60 -7.34 2.84
N ASN A 156 -8.32 -7.29 2.45
CA ASN A 156 -7.93 -6.74 1.15
C ASN A 156 -8.27 -7.71 0.02
N ARG A 157 -8.54 -7.15 -1.16
CA ARG A 157 -8.85 -7.89 -2.39
C ARG A 157 -7.80 -7.59 -3.44
N THR A 158 -7.13 -8.62 -3.94
CA THR A 158 -6.10 -8.45 -4.98
C THR A 158 -6.32 -9.40 -6.14
N TRP A 159 -6.43 -8.86 -7.36
CA TRP A 159 -6.64 -9.69 -8.54
C TRP A 159 -6.11 -9.12 -9.84
N SER A 160 -5.93 -10.00 -10.84
CA SER A 160 -5.45 -9.62 -12.17
C SER A 160 -4.11 -8.88 -12.17
N ASN A 161 -3.34 -8.91 -11.07
CA ASN A 161 -1.99 -8.33 -11.05
C ASN A 161 -1.04 -9.24 -11.84
N ASN A 162 -0.02 -8.67 -12.47
CA ASN A 162 0.85 -9.42 -13.39
C ASN A 162 1.73 -10.45 -12.65
N PHE A 163 2.20 -10.13 -11.45
CA PHE A 163 3.00 -10.97 -10.56
C PHE A 163 2.19 -11.30 -9.28
N ASN A 164 2.74 -11.05 -8.09
CA ASN A 164 2.14 -11.43 -6.82
C ASN A 164 0.89 -10.58 -6.55
N GLY A 165 -0.19 -11.21 -6.11
CA GLY A 165 -1.36 -10.52 -5.58
C GLY A 165 -1.08 -9.88 -4.23
N LEU A 166 -0.42 -10.63 -3.34
CA LEU A 166 -0.04 -10.18 -2.01
C LEU A 166 1.40 -10.59 -1.67
N GLY A 167 2.24 -9.64 -1.28
CA GLY A 167 3.54 -9.88 -0.68
C GLY A 167 3.47 -9.68 0.84
N VAL A 168 3.97 -10.62 1.62
CA VAL A 168 3.92 -10.57 3.09
C VAL A 168 5.29 -10.90 3.65
N TYR A 169 5.93 -9.92 4.29
CA TYR A 169 7.35 -9.96 4.60
C TYR A 169 7.64 -9.51 6.05
N ASP A 170 8.76 -9.95 6.61
CA ASP A 170 9.37 -9.39 7.82
C ASP A 170 8.44 -9.34 9.06
N ALA A 171 7.81 -10.47 9.35
CA ALA A 171 6.84 -10.69 10.42
C ALA A 171 5.51 -9.93 10.27
N ALA A 172 5.22 -9.39 9.08
CA ALA A 172 3.89 -8.90 8.75
C ALA A 172 2.86 -10.05 8.81
N VAL A 173 1.60 -9.65 9.07
CA VAL A 173 0.47 -10.57 9.15
C VAL A 173 -0.54 -10.22 8.06
N ALA A 174 -0.89 -11.22 7.25
CA ALA A 174 -1.98 -11.15 6.29
C ALA A 174 -3.12 -12.08 6.70
N GLN A 175 -4.31 -11.53 6.90
CA GLN A 175 -5.48 -12.29 7.29
C GLN A 175 -6.75 -11.93 6.51
N TRP A 176 -7.67 -12.87 6.32
CA TRP A 176 -8.99 -12.59 5.73
C TRP A 176 -8.94 -11.87 4.37
N ASN A 177 -7.85 -12.00 3.62
CA ASN A 177 -7.72 -11.41 2.30
C ASN A 177 -8.25 -12.37 1.24
N ASP A 178 -8.73 -11.80 0.13
CA ASP A 178 -9.19 -12.53 -1.03
C ASP A 178 -8.26 -12.25 -2.22
N VAL A 179 -7.58 -13.30 -2.71
CA VAL A 179 -6.43 -13.18 -3.61
C VAL A 179 -6.61 -14.12 -4.80
N TRP A 180 -6.93 -13.57 -5.97
CA TRP A 180 -7.24 -14.42 -7.13
C TRP A 180 -6.77 -13.90 -8.48
N ASN A 181 -6.61 -14.77 -9.47
CA ASN A 181 -6.25 -14.40 -10.84
C ASN A 181 -4.99 -13.51 -10.95
N ASN A 182 -4.06 -13.61 -10.02
CA ASN A 182 -2.76 -12.96 -10.10
C ASN A 182 -1.75 -13.88 -10.79
N GLY A 183 -0.54 -13.37 -11.09
CA GLY A 183 0.56 -14.20 -11.55
C GLY A 183 0.92 -15.27 -10.52
N HIS A 184 1.03 -14.87 -9.26
CA HIS A 184 1.07 -15.76 -8.09
C HIS A 184 0.13 -15.19 -7.02
N GLY A 185 -0.45 -16.03 -6.17
CA GLY A 185 -1.37 -15.55 -5.14
C GLY A 185 -0.65 -14.74 -4.06
N VAL A 186 -0.05 -15.44 -3.11
CA VAL A 186 0.68 -14.87 -1.97
C VAL A 186 2.14 -15.28 -2.02
N ASP A 187 3.03 -14.31 -1.84
CA ASP A 187 4.46 -14.50 -1.64
C ASP A 187 4.83 -14.12 -0.21
N ALA A 188 5.20 -15.10 0.60
CA ALA A 188 5.41 -14.95 2.03
C ALA A 188 6.86 -15.24 2.44
N SER A 189 7.52 -14.31 3.13
CA SER A 189 8.87 -14.51 3.67
C SER A 189 8.95 -14.03 5.13
N ASN A 190 9.29 -14.94 6.04
CA ASN A 190 9.30 -14.68 7.49
C ASN A 190 7.99 -14.04 7.98
N ALA A 191 6.84 -14.52 7.53
CA ALA A 191 5.54 -13.86 7.74
C ALA A 191 4.49 -14.80 8.32
N THR A 192 3.32 -14.25 8.67
CA THR A 192 2.12 -15.05 8.98
C THR A 192 1.03 -14.79 7.96
N VAL A 193 0.57 -15.83 7.28
CA VAL A 193 -0.51 -15.79 6.30
C VAL A 193 -1.61 -16.72 6.78
N ARG A 194 -2.76 -16.16 7.17
CA ARG A 194 -3.84 -16.95 7.75
C ARG A 194 -5.23 -16.60 7.30
N GLU A 195 -6.13 -17.57 7.25
CA GLU A 195 -7.56 -17.31 7.01
C GLU A 195 -7.83 -16.57 5.68
N ASN A 196 -6.92 -16.65 4.72
CA ASN A 196 -7.09 -16.03 3.40
C ASN A 196 -7.75 -17.02 2.45
N VAL A 197 -8.39 -16.48 1.41
CA VAL A 197 -8.96 -17.22 0.30
C VAL A 197 -8.09 -16.94 -0.92
N VAL A 198 -7.41 -17.97 -1.44
CA VAL A 198 -6.38 -17.83 -2.48
C VAL A 198 -6.65 -18.79 -3.64
N TYR A 199 -7.10 -18.28 -4.77
CA TYR A 199 -7.58 -19.15 -5.86
C TYR A 199 -7.38 -18.61 -7.27
N GLY A 200 -7.44 -19.48 -8.27
CA GLY A 200 -7.44 -19.05 -9.67
C GLY A 200 -6.19 -18.31 -10.12
N ASN A 201 -5.10 -18.34 -9.35
CA ASN A 201 -3.85 -17.66 -9.73
C ASN A 201 -3.14 -18.46 -10.83
N ARG A 202 -2.44 -17.75 -11.73
CA ARG A 202 -1.79 -18.34 -12.92
C ARG A 202 -0.52 -19.15 -12.59
N GLY A 203 -0.01 -18.99 -11.37
CA GLY A 203 1.10 -19.76 -10.81
C GLY A 203 0.72 -20.31 -9.44
N ASP A 204 1.68 -20.40 -8.53
CA ASP A 204 1.44 -20.90 -7.18
C ASP A 204 0.39 -20.08 -6.40
N GLY A 205 -0.38 -20.76 -5.56
CA GLY A 205 -1.33 -20.13 -4.65
C GLY A 205 -0.59 -19.36 -3.56
N ILE A 206 0.17 -20.06 -2.71
CA ILE A 206 0.98 -19.47 -1.65
C ILE A 206 2.41 -19.99 -1.78
N GLY A 207 3.34 -19.14 -2.19
CA GLY A 207 4.77 -19.37 -2.04
C GLY A 207 5.22 -18.94 -0.64
N GLN A 208 5.99 -19.77 0.06
CA GLN A 208 6.44 -19.46 1.41
C GLN A 208 7.92 -19.79 1.65
N TRP A 209 8.57 -18.90 2.40
CA TRP A 209 9.88 -19.07 3.00
C TRP A 209 9.82 -18.71 4.50
N SER A 210 10.19 -19.63 5.38
CA SER A 210 10.24 -19.41 6.84
C SER A 210 8.97 -18.76 7.42
N SER A 211 7.81 -19.07 6.85
CA SER A 211 6.55 -18.40 7.19
C SER A 211 5.55 -19.37 7.83
N ARG A 212 4.65 -18.81 8.64
CA ARG A 212 3.50 -19.54 9.21
C ARG A 212 2.30 -19.40 8.28
N ILE A 213 1.86 -20.53 7.71
CA ILE A 213 0.70 -20.62 6.83
C ILE A 213 -0.39 -21.42 7.54
N GLU A 214 -1.53 -20.82 7.85
CA GLU A 214 -2.58 -21.49 8.64
C GLU A 214 -4.00 -21.14 8.21
N SER A 215 -4.92 -22.11 8.24
CA SER A 215 -6.35 -21.88 7.99
C SER A 215 -6.71 -21.19 6.66
N ASN A 216 -5.81 -21.18 5.67
CA ASN A 216 -6.10 -20.61 4.35
C ASN A 216 -6.90 -21.59 3.49
N ARG A 217 -7.84 -21.08 2.69
CA ARG A 217 -8.52 -21.85 1.65
C ARG A 217 -7.79 -21.62 0.33
N VAL A 218 -7.13 -22.66 -0.18
CA VAL A 218 -6.29 -22.58 -1.39
C VAL A 218 -6.75 -23.60 -2.42
N TYR A 219 -7.22 -23.16 -3.59
CA TYR A 219 -7.83 -24.02 -4.62
C TYR A 219 -7.73 -23.39 -6.01
N ASP A 220 -7.88 -24.18 -7.08
CA ASP A 220 -7.94 -23.73 -8.47
C ASP A 220 -6.77 -22.84 -8.96
N ASN A 221 -5.64 -22.86 -8.27
CA ASN A 221 -4.41 -22.23 -8.75
C ASN A 221 -3.76 -23.14 -9.80
N ALA A 222 -3.23 -22.55 -10.87
CA ALA A 222 -2.62 -23.32 -11.95
C ALA A 222 -1.26 -23.95 -11.56
N GLY A 223 -0.57 -23.35 -10.58
CA GLY A 223 0.65 -23.89 -9.97
C GLY A 223 0.38 -24.73 -8.72
N ILE A 224 1.39 -24.82 -7.85
CA ILE A 224 1.28 -25.52 -6.57
C ILE A 224 0.37 -24.71 -5.64
N GLY A 225 -0.56 -25.37 -4.95
CA GLY A 225 -1.42 -24.70 -3.97
C GLY A 225 -0.62 -23.97 -2.90
N ILE A 226 0.20 -24.69 -2.13
CA ILE A 226 1.13 -24.11 -1.16
C ILE A 226 2.53 -24.67 -1.43
N ASN A 227 3.45 -23.81 -1.83
CA ASN A 227 4.83 -24.16 -2.17
C ASN A 227 5.79 -23.66 -1.08
N GLY A 228 6.32 -24.59 -0.29
CA GLY A 228 7.34 -24.31 0.71
C GLY A 228 8.75 -24.52 0.16
N VAL A 229 9.54 -23.46 0.11
CA VAL A 229 10.97 -23.55 -0.24
C VAL A 229 11.76 -23.51 1.06
N TYR A 230 12.38 -24.63 1.45
CA TYR A 230 13.28 -24.68 2.61
C TYR A 230 14.60 -23.99 2.26
N GLY A 231 14.89 -22.89 2.93
CA GLY A 231 16.25 -22.38 3.08
C GLY A 231 16.93 -23.08 4.25
N TRP A 232 18.08 -23.68 4.00
CA TRP A 232 18.96 -24.27 5.02
C TRP A 232 19.63 -23.18 5.86
#